data_AF-G7YRA3-F1
#
_entry.id   AF-G7YRA3-F1
#
_cell.length_a   1.000
_cell.length_b   1.000
_cell.length_c   1.000
_cell.angle_alpha   90.00
_cell.angle_beta   90.00
_cell.angle_gamma   90.00
#
_symmetry.space_group_name_H-M   'P 1'
#
loop_
_entity.id
_entity.type
_entity.pdbx_description
1 polymer ?
#
loop_
_entity_poly.entity_id
_entity_poly.type
_entity_poly.pdbx_seq_one_letter_code
_entity_poly.pdbx_strand_id
1 'polypeptide(L)'
;MGDQNLTPLPLHSPVAHLLLRSLHSLNKMTAETEWLCTEVRSTVDATIYALVCGLESSLLAEVEPGPTASYLAKAESQRSLESKLQIDLLTPDPSPCLRLILLNGLELGVRLDPSTETVQCLARALYSIVLSTRTFEAELVTFEELLLQLLSGDDSHLFQCLNLWLELEDRLHNCISTQQSLLKMIPDAHWAFARLAQTIGYSAHLLVDWIVSPETNCLTYLVRYLRRFRDPDRCRSIAPTEQPAPVSPQPTSRTMGNTSLPTETISHWPRAELKDMLQSVAHCLHTLNSHGNVPFNPLPLIRSINHALSVI
;
A
#
# COMPACT_ATOMS: atom_id res chain seq x y z
N MET A 1 36.29 -6.57 25.63
CA MET A 1 36.17 -8.04 25.55
C MET A 1 34.88 -8.42 26.25
N GLY A 2 33.80 -8.83 25.59
CA GLY A 2 33.52 -8.88 24.16
C GLY A 2 32.05 -8.56 23.96
N ASP A 3 31.75 -7.87 22.86
CA ASP A 3 30.42 -7.74 22.32
C ASP A 3 29.94 -9.13 21.95
N GLN A 4 29.10 -9.72 22.81
CA GLN A 4 28.28 -10.84 22.39
C GLN A 4 27.29 -10.26 21.39
N ASN A 5 27.64 -10.37 20.10
CA ASN A 5 26.67 -10.39 19.01
C ASN A 5 25.66 -11.49 19.36
N LEU A 6 24.61 -11.12 20.09
CA LEU A 6 23.37 -11.86 20.19
C LEU A 6 22.84 -11.91 18.76
N THR A 7 23.27 -12.93 18.02
CA THR A 7 22.58 -13.34 16.81
C THR A 7 21.14 -13.59 17.25
N PRO A 8 20.16 -12.80 16.78
CA PRO A 8 18.78 -13.05 17.16
C PRO A 8 18.46 -14.48 16.74
N LEU A 9 18.13 -15.32 17.71
CA LEU A 9 17.66 -16.68 17.45
C LEU A 9 16.57 -16.58 16.38
N PRO A 10 16.69 -17.28 15.25
CA PRO A 10 15.71 -17.18 14.18
C PRO A 10 14.37 -17.64 14.75
N LEU A 11 13.44 -16.69 14.89
CA LEU A 11 12.08 -16.97 15.29
C LEU A 11 11.51 -17.94 14.26
N HIS A 12 11.18 -19.17 14.67
CA HIS A 12 10.65 -20.18 13.76
C HIS A 12 9.39 -19.62 13.10
N SER A 13 9.36 -19.51 11.78
CA SER A 13 8.32 -18.74 11.07
C SER A 13 6.87 -19.15 11.39
N PRO A 14 6.53 -20.44 11.54
CA PRO A 14 5.23 -20.85 12.07
C PRO A 14 4.86 -20.21 13.40
N VAL A 15 5.81 -20.08 14.33
CA VAL A 15 5.60 -19.44 15.63
C VAL A 15 5.39 -17.94 15.46
N ALA A 16 6.23 -17.29 14.64
CA ALA A 16 6.08 -15.87 14.31
C ALA A 16 4.71 -15.59 13.68
N HIS A 17 4.30 -16.40 12.72
CA HIS A 17 3.01 -16.29 12.05
C HIS A 17 1.84 -16.47 13.03
N LEU A 18 1.89 -17.48 13.90
CA LEU A 18 0.86 -17.70 14.92
C LEU A 18 0.76 -16.54 15.91
N LEU A 19 1.89 -16.00 16.35
CA LEU A 19 1.91 -14.83 17.24
C LEU A 19 1.33 -13.59 16.56
N LEU A 20 1.73 -13.31 15.31
CA LEU A 20 1.22 -12.18 14.53
C LEU A 20 -0.28 -12.31 14.23
N ARG A 21 -0.74 -13.52 13.91
CA ARG A 21 -2.16 -13.80 13.68
C ARG A 21 -2.97 -13.64 14.97
N SER A 22 -2.41 -14.06 16.11
CA SER A 22 -3.04 -13.87 17.42
C SER A 22 -3.11 -12.39 17.80
N LEU A 23 -2.04 -11.63 17.56
CA LEU A 23 -2.00 -10.18 17.75
C LEU A 23 -3.04 -9.48 16.87
N HIS A 24 -3.14 -9.87 15.59
CA HIS A 24 -4.16 -9.35 14.67
C HIS A 24 -5.59 -9.61 15.16
N SER A 25 -5.86 -10.82 15.63
CA SER A 25 -7.18 -11.18 16.18
C SER A 25 -7.50 -10.36 17.43
N LEU A 26 -6.51 -10.17 18.32
CA LEU A 26 -6.66 -9.31 19.50
C LEU A 26 -6.90 -7.84 19.11
N ASN A 27 -6.18 -7.33 18.11
CA ASN A 27 -6.37 -5.96 17.62
C ASN A 27 -7.81 -5.74 17.16
N LYS A 28 -8.34 -6.64 16.31
CA LYS A 28 -9.73 -6.60 15.85
C LYS A 28 -10.72 -6.62 17.00
N MET A 29 -10.56 -7.55 17.94
CA MET A 29 -11.43 -7.62 19.13
C MET A 29 -11.40 -6.31 19.93
N THR A 30 -10.22 -5.77 20.23
CA THR A 30 -10.09 -4.52 21.00
C THR A 30 -10.64 -3.30 20.28
N ALA A 31 -10.73 -3.32 18.94
CA ALA A 31 -11.35 -2.26 18.16
C ALA A 31 -12.88 -2.33 18.16
N GLU A 32 -13.46 -3.54 18.15
CA GLU A 32 -14.90 -3.76 18.07
C GLU A 32 -15.62 -3.73 19.43
N THR A 33 -14.90 -3.99 20.52
CA THR A 33 -15.52 -4.11 21.85
C THR A 33 -15.09 -3.00 22.82
N GLU A 34 -15.96 -2.00 23.00
CA GLU A 34 -15.75 -0.85 23.89
C GLU A 34 -15.55 -1.21 25.38
N TRP A 35 -16.03 -2.37 25.81
CA TRP A 35 -15.92 -2.87 27.19
C TRP A 35 -14.61 -3.61 27.49
N LEU A 36 -13.79 -3.90 26.48
CA LEU A 36 -12.43 -4.38 26.72
C LEU A 36 -11.65 -3.28 27.44
N CYS A 37 -10.93 -3.64 28.50
CA CYS A 37 -10.21 -2.69 29.35
C CYS A 37 -9.28 -1.81 28.49
N THR A 38 -9.29 -0.50 28.75
CA THR A 38 -8.42 0.49 28.10
C THR A 38 -6.94 0.11 28.19
N GLU A 39 -6.54 -0.59 29.25
CA GLU A 39 -5.21 -1.15 29.44
C GLU A 39 -4.85 -2.26 28.44
N VAL A 40 -5.81 -3.12 28.08
CA VAL A 40 -5.58 -4.17 27.08
C VAL A 40 -5.38 -3.55 25.72
N ARG A 41 -6.24 -2.58 25.36
CA ARG A 41 -6.11 -1.84 24.10
C ARG A 41 -4.78 -1.09 24.02
N SER A 42 -4.39 -0.37 25.07
CA SER A 42 -3.12 0.35 25.08
C SER A 42 -1.91 -0.59 24.98
N THR A 43 -1.97 -1.77 25.61
CA THR A 43 -0.92 -2.79 25.53
C THR A 43 -0.82 -3.36 24.10
N VAL A 44 -1.95 -3.66 23.46
CA VAL A 44 -1.99 -4.12 22.06
C VAL A 44 -1.43 -3.06 21.13
N ASP A 45 -1.87 -1.80 21.27
CA ASP A 45 -1.42 -0.69 20.45
C ASP A 45 0.10 -0.45 20.61
N ALA A 46 0.61 -0.48 21.84
CA ALA A 46 2.05 -0.37 22.12
C ALA A 46 2.86 -1.55 21.54
N THR A 47 2.30 -2.76 21.59
CA THR A 47 2.93 -3.96 21.02
C THR A 47 3.01 -3.88 19.51
N ILE A 48 1.94 -3.44 18.85
CA ILE A 48 1.91 -3.21 17.40
C ILE A 48 2.90 -2.10 17.04
N TYR A 49 2.93 -1.00 17.80
CA TYR A 49 3.86 0.09 17.56
C TYR A 49 5.32 -0.39 17.66
N ALA A 50 5.71 -1.12 18.70
CA ALA A 50 7.07 -1.64 18.86
C ALA A 50 7.44 -2.73 17.83
N LEU A 51 6.44 -3.43 17.28
CA LEU A 51 6.64 -4.41 16.21
C LEU A 51 6.94 -3.73 14.87
N VAL A 52 6.26 -2.62 14.58
CA VAL A 52 6.39 -1.88 13.32
C VAL A 52 7.54 -0.89 13.38
N CYS A 53 7.67 -0.13 14.47
CA CYS A 53 8.67 0.90 14.71
C CYS A 53 9.80 0.36 15.60
N GLY A 54 11.05 0.63 15.21
CA GLY A 54 12.24 0.39 16.02
C GLY A 54 12.41 1.42 17.14
N LEU A 55 13.40 1.18 18.00
CA LEU A 55 13.82 2.16 19.01
C LEU A 55 14.28 3.44 18.30
N GLU A 56 13.80 4.60 18.77
CA GLU A 56 14.19 5.90 18.23
C GLU A 56 15.71 6.07 18.26
N SER A 57 16.35 6.01 17.09
CA SER A 57 17.69 6.55 16.94
C SER A 57 17.56 8.07 17.01
N SER A 58 18.41 8.72 17.80
CA SER A 58 18.26 10.08 18.31
C SER A 58 18.44 11.21 17.27
N LEU A 59 18.06 10.98 16.01
CA LEU A 59 18.06 11.96 14.94
C LEU A 59 16.76 11.78 14.15
N LEU A 60 15.97 12.86 14.09
CA LEU A 60 14.66 13.03 13.44
C LEU A 60 14.55 12.61 11.95
N ALA A 61 15.54 11.93 11.38
CA ALA A 61 15.60 11.62 9.96
C ALA A 61 15.26 10.16 9.59
N GLU A 62 15.52 9.17 10.44
CA GLU A 62 15.35 7.76 10.05
C GLU A 62 14.65 6.95 11.14
N VAL A 63 13.32 6.83 11.01
CA VAL A 63 12.56 5.84 11.79
C VAL A 63 12.88 4.46 11.21
N GLU A 64 13.65 3.68 11.96
CA GLU A 64 13.94 2.31 11.58
C GLU A 64 12.73 1.41 11.83
N PRO A 65 12.47 0.41 10.96
CA PRO A 65 11.51 -0.64 11.25
C PRO A 65 11.88 -1.42 12.52
N GLY A 66 10.87 -1.96 13.18
CA GLY A 66 11.08 -2.90 14.29
C GLY A 66 11.99 -4.06 13.87
N PRO A 67 12.84 -4.61 14.78
CA PRO A 67 13.83 -5.63 14.43
C PRO A 67 13.25 -6.84 13.70
N THR A 68 12.07 -7.31 14.14
CA THR A 68 11.35 -8.43 13.52
C THR A 68 10.89 -8.08 12.11
N ALA A 69 10.32 -6.89 11.91
CA ALA A 69 9.87 -6.44 10.58
C ALA A 69 11.04 -6.25 9.62
N SER A 70 12.16 -5.67 10.10
CA SER A 70 13.39 -5.50 9.32
C SER A 70 13.99 -6.85 8.91
N TYR A 71 14.05 -7.82 9.83
CA TYR A 71 14.53 -9.17 9.54
C TYR A 71 13.69 -9.85 8.47
N LEU A 72 12.35 -9.83 8.60
CA LEU A 72 11.44 -10.45 7.64
C LEU A 72 11.51 -9.77 6.26
N ALA A 73 11.61 -8.44 6.22
CA ALA A 73 11.72 -7.71 4.96
C ALA A 73 13.03 -8.03 4.22
N LYS A 74 14.14 -8.15 4.94
CA LYS A 74 15.44 -8.61 4.40
C LYS A 74 15.38 -10.05 3.92
N ALA A 75 14.66 -10.93 4.63
CA ALA A 75 14.45 -12.29 4.19
C ALA A 75 13.64 -12.35 2.87
N GLU A 76 12.61 -11.50 2.73
CA GLU A 76 11.81 -11.40 1.51
C GLU A 76 12.63 -10.85 0.32
N SER A 77 13.51 -9.87 0.53
CA SER A 77 14.34 -9.29 -0.55
C SER A 77 15.44 -10.23 -1.05
N GLN A 78 15.80 -11.25 -0.28
CA GLN A 78 16.78 -12.27 -0.67
C GLN A 78 16.15 -13.43 -1.44
N ARG A 79 14.81 -13.49 -1.57
CA ARG A 79 14.14 -14.56 -2.30
C ARG A 79 14.22 -14.33 -3.81
N SER A 80 14.72 -15.34 -4.52
CA SER A 80 14.66 -15.37 -5.98
C SER A 80 13.22 -15.50 -6.47
N LEU A 81 12.96 -15.05 -7.70
CA LEU A 81 11.65 -15.21 -8.34
C LEU A 81 11.24 -16.71 -8.41
N GLU A 82 12.22 -17.60 -8.59
CA GLU A 82 12.03 -19.06 -8.61
C GLU A 82 11.62 -19.62 -7.24
N SER A 83 12.18 -19.09 -6.13
CA SER A 83 11.80 -19.52 -4.77
C SER A 83 10.47 -18.92 -4.29
N LYS A 84 9.91 -17.94 -5.01
CA LYS A 84 8.52 -17.49 -4.84
C LYS A 84 7.51 -18.45 -5.50
N LEU A 85 7.94 -19.17 -6.55
CA LEU A 85 7.11 -20.11 -7.29
C LEU A 85 7.22 -21.56 -6.76
N GLN A 86 8.31 -21.90 -6.09
CA GLN A 86 8.50 -23.20 -5.44
C GLN A 86 8.10 -23.15 -3.96
N ILE A 87 7.17 -24.01 -3.55
CA ILE A 87 6.85 -24.23 -2.13
C ILE A 87 7.98 -25.07 -1.53
N ASP A 88 9.02 -24.40 -1.04
CA ASP A 88 10.03 -25.05 -0.21
C ASP A 88 9.53 -25.09 1.24
N LEU A 89 9.15 -26.28 1.71
CA LEU A 89 8.66 -26.48 3.07
C LEU A 89 9.75 -26.24 4.14
N LEU A 90 11.02 -26.18 3.74
CA LEU A 90 12.17 -26.00 4.62
C LEU A 90 12.59 -24.53 4.76
N THR A 91 12.28 -23.68 3.78
CA THR A 91 12.52 -22.23 3.87
C THR A 91 11.21 -21.48 4.08
N PRO A 92 11.01 -20.86 5.26
CA PRO A 92 9.75 -20.25 5.55
C PRO A 92 9.50 -19.00 4.73
N ASP A 93 8.30 -18.89 4.17
CA ASP A 93 7.82 -17.69 3.49
C ASP A 93 7.62 -16.54 4.51
N PRO A 94 8.36 -15.41 4.40
CA PRO A 94 8.17 -14.26 5.28
C PRO A 94 6.95 -13.39 4.87
N SER A 95 6.41 -13.55 3.66
CA SER A 95 5.34 -12.71 3.12
C SER A 95 4.07 -12.72 3.98
N PRO A 96 3.53 -13.87 4.44
CA PRO A 96 2.36 -13.88 5.32
C PRO A 96 2.56 -13.10 6.63
N CYS A 97 3.75 -13.17 7.21
CA CYS A 97 4.09 -12.43 8.42
C CYS A 97 4.20 -10.93 8.15
N LEU A 98 4.84 -10.53 7.05
CA LEU A 98 4.93 -9.12 6.63
C LEU A 98 3.55 -8.54 6.35
N ARG A 99 2.64 -9.27 5.68
CA ARG A 99 1.25 -8.83 5.46
C ARG A 99 0.54 -8.54 6.77
N LEU A 100 0.68 -9.42 7.77
CA LEU A 100 0.09 -9.22 9.10
C LEU A 100 0.69 -8.01 9.82
N ILE A 101 2.00 -7.80 9.72
CA ILE A 101 2.66 -6.61 10.29
C ILE A 101 2.11 -5.33 9.65
N LEU A 102 2.02 -5.30 8.32
CA LEU A 102 1.45 -4.15 7.59
C LEU A 102 -0.01 -3.89 7.97
N LEU A 103 -0.83 -4.93 8.05
CA LEU A 103 -2.23 -4.82 8.45
C LEU A 103 -2.38 -4.23 9.85
N ASN A 104 -1.69 -4.79 10.84
CA ASN A 104 -1.75 -4.29 12.21
C ASN A 104 -1.27 -2.84 12.30
N GLY A 105 -0.17 -2.51 11.63
CA GLY A 105 0.35 -1.14 11.60
C GLY A 105 -0.64 -0.17 10.95
N LEU A 106 -1.27 -0.54 9.84
CA LEU A 106 -2.26 0.31 9.17
C LEU A 106 -3.54 0.48 9.99
N GLU A 107 -4.05 -0.60 10.58
CA GLU A 107 -5.21 -0.55 11.49
C GLU A 107 -4.93 0.32 12.71
N LEU A 108 -3.71 0.31 13.25
CA LEU A 108 -3.29 1.24 14.31
C LEU A 108 -3.22 2.68 13.78
N GLY A 109 -2.58 2.91 12.63
CA GLY A 109 -2.43 4.24 12.04
C GLY A 109 -3.76 4.95 11.74
N VAL A 110 -4.74 4.20 11.26
CA VAL A 110 -6.10 4.70 10.98
C VAL A 110 -6.89 4.99 12.27
N ARG A 111 -6.55 4.36 13.41
CA ARG A 111 -7.20 4.64 14.71
C ARG A 111 -6.60 5.85 15.43
N LEU A 112 -5.29 6.06 15.30
CA LEU A 112 -4.57 7.15 15.96
C LEU A 112 -4.90 8.51 15.34
N ASP A 113 -4.71 9.59 16.10
CA ASP A 113 -4.91 10.96 15.60
C ASP A 113 -3.81 11.32 14.57
N PRO A 114 -4.19 11.72 13.33
CA PRO A 114 -3.24 12.03 12.25
C PRO A 114 -2.27 13.19 12.57
N SER A 115 -2.58 14.03 13.56
CA SER A 115 -1.71 15.12 14.02
C SER A 115 -0.54 14.64 14.89
N THR A 116 -0.59 13.41 15.42
CA THR A 116 0.41 12.88 16.35
C THR A 116 1.69 12.44 15.63
N GLU A 117 2.84 12.59 16.30
CA GLU A 117 4.13 12.07 15.80
C GLU A 117 4.10 10.53 15.67
N THR A 118 3.33 9.84 16.51
CA THR A 118 3.17 8.39 16.48
C THR A 118 2.69 7.88 15.12
N VAL A 119 1.69 8.53 14.51
CA VAL A 119 1.19 8.15 13.17
C VAL A 119 2.25 8.43 12.10
N GLN A 120 3.02 9.51 12.25
CA GLN A 120 4.09 9.83 11.31
C GLN A 120 5.22 8.81 11.37
N CYS A 121 5.63 8.41 12.58
CA CYS A 121 6.62 7.36 12.78
C CYS A 121 6.15 6.03 12.22
N LEU A 122 4.88 5.68 12.47
CA LEU A 122 4.28 4.46 11.96
C LEU A 122 4.25 4.44 10.43
N ALA A 123 3.82 5.53 9.78
CA ALA A 123 3.82 5.63 8.31
C ALA A 123 5.23 5.52 7.72
N ARG A 124 6.24 6.17 8.33
CA ARG A 124 7.65 6.06 7.93
C ARG A 124 8.18 4.63 8.06
N ALA A 125 7.87 3.95 9.16
CA ALA A 125 8.28 2.59 9.40
C ALA A 125 7.62 1.62 8.40
N LEU A 126 6.31 1.74 8.15
CA LEU A 126 5.61 0.96 7.14
C LEU A 126 6.19 1.16 5.74
N TYR A 127 6.50 2.40 5.37
CA TYR A 127 7.17 2.72 4.11
C TYR A 127 8.55 2.03 4.01
N SER A 128 9.36 2.14 5.07
CA SER A 128 10.69 1.52 5.15
C SER A 128 10.64 -0.02 5.08
N ILE A 129 9.63 -0.65 5.71
CA ILE A 129 9.40 -2.10 5.63
C ILE A 129 9.18 -2.53 4.18
N VAL A 130 8.27 -1.87 3.46
CA VAL A 130 7.97 -2.22 2.07
C VAL A 130 9.18 -2.00 1.18
N LEU A 131 9.89 -0.86 1.32
CA LEU A 131 11.11 -0.61 0.56
C LEU A 131 12.20 -1.66 0.83
N SER A 132 12.31 -2.16 2.06
CA SER A 132 13.30 -3.18 2.44
C SER A 132 13.06 -4.54 1.79
N THR A 133 11.88 -4.78 1.20
CA THR A 133 11.58 -6.01 0.43
C THR A 133 12.13 -5.99 -0.99
N ARG A 134 12.64 -4.84 -1.44
CA ARG A 134 13.22 -4.67 -2.77
C ARG A 134 14.43 -5.56 -2.98
N THR A 135 14.43 -6.34 -4.07
CA THR A 135 15.59 -7.15 -4.48
C THR A 135 16.67 -6.25 -5.09
N PHE A 136 17.94 -6.63 -4.95
CA PHE A 136 19.08 -5.86 -5.49
C PHE A 136 19.05 -5.71 -7.01
N GLU A 137 18.38 -6.61 -7.73
CA GLU A 137 18.29 -6.58 -9.21
C GLU A 137 17.22 -5.61 -9.73
N ALA A 138 16.41 -5.02 -8.85
CA ALA A 138 15.19 -4.29 -9.17
C ALA A 138 15.33 -2.76 -9.00
N GLU A 139 16.32 -2.14 -9.63
CA GLU A 139 16.67 -0.70 -9.49
C GLU A 139 15.58 0.30 -9.96
N LEU A 140 14.48 -0.16 -10.56
CA LEU A 140 13.39 0.72 -11.05
C LEU A 140 11.99 0.42 -10.52
N VAL A 141 11.83 -0.48 -9.54
CA VAL A 141 10.50 -0.85 -9.02
C VAL A 141 9.95 0.27 -8.14
N THR A 142 8.70 0.68 -8.40
CA THR A 142 8.02 1.72 -7.61
C THR A 142 7.53 1.18 -6.27
N PHE A 143 7.28 2.07 -5.31
CA PHE A 143 6.78 1.69 -3.99
C PHE A 143 5.45 0.90 -4.08
N GLU A 144 4.52 1.35 -4.91
CA GLU A 144 3.22 0.71 -5.12
C GLU A 144 3.35 -0.69 -5.73
N GLU A 145 4.36 -0.90 -6.57
CA GLU A 145 4.64 -2.20 -7.16
C GLU A 145 5.20 -3.18 -6.11
N LEU A 146 6.14 -2.74 -5.27
CA LEU A 146 6.61 -3.54 -4.12
C LEU A 146 5.47 -3.87 -3.15
N LEU A 147 4.63 -2.89 -2.84
CA LEU A 147 3.47 -3.07 -1.95
C LEU A 147 2.54 -4.15 -2.49
N LEU A 148 2.17 -4.09 -3.77
CA LEU A 148 1.26 -5.06 -4.36
C LEU A 148 1.90 -6.44 -4.51
N GLN A 149 3.18 -6.53 -4.86
CA GLN A 149 3.90 -7.80 -4.89
C GLN A 149 3.86 -8.47 -3.50
N LEU A 150 4.12 -7.70 -2.44
CA LEU A 150 4.08 -8.22 -1.08
C LEU A 150 2.68 -8.69 -0.66
N LEU A 151 1.63 -7.95 -1.04
CA LEU A 151 0.24 -8.28 -0.73
C LEU A 151 -0.37 -9.38 -1.62
N SER A 152 0.22 -9.64 -2.79
CA SER A 152 -0.31 -10.58 -3.77
C SER A 152 -0.37 -12.02 -3.24
N GLY A 153 -1.44 -12.75 -3.56
CA GLY A 153 -1.66 -14.13 -3.09
C GLY A 153 -2.54 -14.25 -1.84
N ASP A 154 -3.02 -13.14 -1.29
CA ASP A 154 -4.10 -13.10 -0.31
C ASP A 154 -5.02 -11.91 -0.61
N ASP A 155 -6.07 -12.13 -1.40
CA ASP A 155 -6.94 -11.08 -1.92
C ASP A 155 -7.67 -10.32 -0.78
N SER A 156 -8.00 -11.01 0.30
CA SER A 156 -8.62 -10.41 1.50
C SER A 156 -7.67 -9.39 2.14
N HIS A 157 -6.43 -9.81 2.43
CA HIS A 157 -5.42 -8.92 2.99
C HIS A 157 -5.02 -7.81 2.03
N LEU A 158 -4.92 -8.08 0.74
CA LEU A 158 -4.65 -7.08 -0.30
C LEU A 158 -5.67 -5.94 -0.26
N PHE A 159 -6.97 -6.24 -0.38
CA PHE A 159 -7.98 -5.20 -0.37
C PHE A 159 -8.18 -4.57 1.01
N GLN A 160 -7.94 -5.29 2.09
CA GLN A 160 -7.97 -4.70 3.44
C GLN A 160 -6.84 -3.67 3.60
N CYS A 161 -5.61 -4.01 3.22
CA CYS A 161 -4.47 -3.08 3.23
C CYS A 161 -4.72 -1.87 2.34
N LEU A 162 -5.17 -2.07 1.10
CA LEU A 162 -5.43 -0.96 0.17
C LEU A 162 -6.52 -0.01 0.71
N ASN A 163 -7.56 -0.54 1.35
CA ASN A 163 -8.59 0.27 2.01
C ASN A 163 -8.02 1.11 3.16
N LEU A 164 -7.20 0.50 4.02
CA LEU A 164 -6.62 1.17 5.18
C LEU A 164 -5.59 2.23 4.76
N TRP A 165 -4.79 1.94 3.74
CA TRP A 165 -3.87 2.92 3.14
C TRP A 165 -4.61 4.13 2.58
N LEU A 166 -5.67 3.89 1.81
CA LEU A 166 -6.49 4.95 1.24
C LEU A 166 -7.10 5.83 2.34
N GLU A 167 -7.57 5.21 3.43
CA GLU A 167 -8.11 5.92 4.59
C GLU A 167 -7.05 6.71 5.35
N LEU A 168 -5.86 6.13 5.55
CA LEU A 168 -4.74 6.81 6.19
C LEU A 168 -4.29 8.03 5.38
N GLU A 169 -4.17 7.88 4.05
CA GLU A 169 -3.85 8.98 3.14
C GLU A 169 -4.90 10.09 3.24
N ASP A 170 -6.20 9.74 3.23
CA ASP A 170 -7.29 10.71 3.34
C ASP A 170 -7.23 11.50 4.65
N ARG A 171 -6.92 10.83 5.77
CA ARG A 171 -6.80 11.46 7.09
C ARG A 171 -5.59 12.38 7.18
N LEU A 172 -4.45 11.95 6.66
CA LEU A 172 -3.21 12.75 6.68
C LEU A 172 -3.28 13.95 5.73
N HIS A 173 -3.91 13.79 4.57
CA HIS A 173 -4.12 14.90 3.62
C HIS A 173 -4.91 16.06 4.23
N ASN A 174 -5.87 15.77 5.12
CA ASN A 174 -6.70 16.78 5.78
C ASN A 174 -5.99 17.53 6.93
N CYS A 175 -4.81 17.07 7.35
CA CYS A 175 -3.97 17.70 8.39
C CYS A 175 -2.93 18.65 7.77
N ILE A 176 -3.41 19.73 7.16
CA ILE A 176 -2.73 20.50 6.10
C ILE A 176 -1.46 21.30 6.53
N SER A 177 -1.05 21.41 7.80
CA SER A 177 -0.05 22.43 8.14
C SER A 177 1.44 22.05 8.03
N THR A 178 1.85 20.77 8.03
CA THR A 178 3.30 20.42 8.16
C THR A 178 3.80 19.14 7.49
N GLN A 179 2.98 18.39 6.75
CA GLN A 179 3.28 16.98 6.42
C GLN A 179 3.54 16.65 4.94
N GLN A 180 3.97 17.62 4.11
CA GLN A 180 4.27 17.35 2.69
C GLN A 180 5.34 16.26 2.48
N SER A 181 6.30 16.11 3.39
CA SER A 181 7.30 15.03 3.34
C SER A 181 6.71 13.65 3.65
N LEU A 182 5.68 13.59 4.50
CA LEU A 182 5.02 12.34 4.89
C LEU A 182 4.12 11.80 3.77
N LEU A 183 3.42 12.70 3.03
CA LEU A 183 2.59 12.30 1.90
C LEU A 183 3.38 11.58 0.80
N LYS A 184 4.68 11.88 0.66
CA LYS A 184 5.58 11.17 -0.27
C LYS A 184 5.92 9.74 0.16
N MET A 185 5.64 9.38 1.41
CA MET A 185 5.91 8.06 1.99
C MET A 185 4.65 7.19 2.05
N ILE A 186 3.52 7.70 1.57
CA ILE A 186 2.25 6.98 1.46
C ILE A 186 2.08 6.60 -0.01
N PRO A 187 1.63 5.38 -0.33
CA PRO A 187 1.38 4.99 -1.71
C PRO A 187 0.35 5.93 -2.34
N ASP A 188 0.63 6.42 -3.54
CA ASP A 188 -0.38 7.18 -4.28
C ASP A 188 -1.51 6.22 -4.69
N ALA A 189 -2.75 6.54 -4.30
CA ALA A 189 -3.89 5.66 -4.54
C ALA A 189 -4.14 5.37 -6.01
N HIS A 190 -3.83 6.34 -6.89
CA HIS A 190 -3.92 6.12 -8.32
C HIS A 190 -2.86 5.11 -8.72
N TRP A 191 -1.57 5.36 -8.47
CA TRP A 191 -0.49 4.41 -8.77
C TRP A 191 -0.74 3.01 -8.21
N ALA A 192 -1.25 2.90 -6.98
CA ALA A 192 -1.62 1.62 -6.40
C ALA A 192 -2.73 0.93 -7.19
N PHE A 193 -3.78 1.64 -7.61
CA PHE A 193 -4.83 1.06 -8.45
C PHE A 193 -4.32 0.67 -9.85
N ALA A 194 -3.46 1.50 -10.47
CA ALA A 194 -2.86 1.18 -11.77
C ALA A 194 -2.02 -0.09 -11.72
N ARG A 195 -1.18 -0.21 -10.69
CA ARG A 195 -0.35 -1.38 -10.51
C ARG A 195 -1.20 -2.62 -10.18
N LEU A 196 -2.29 -2.48 -9.42
CA LEU A 196 -3.24 -3.56 -9.18
C LEU A 196 -3.90 -4.03 -10.48
N ALA A 197 -4.33 -3.08 -11.32
CA ALA A 197 -4.91 -3.40 -12.62
C ALA A 197 -3.86 -4.10 -13.52
N GLN A 198 -2.61 -3.64 -13.49
CA GLN A 198 -1.52 -4.23 -14.23
C GLN A 198 -1.23 -5.68 -13.79
N THR A 199 -1.26 -5.98 -12.48
CA THR A 199 -0.98 -7.35 -11.98
C THR A 199 -2.04 -8.36 -12.41
N ILE A 200 -3.28 -7.93 -12.64
CA ILE A 200 -4.36 -8.77 -13.19
C ILE A 200 -4.48 -8.68 -14.72
N GLY A 201 -3.51 -8.06 -15.40
CA GLY A 201 -3.53 -7.89 -16.85
C GLY A 201 -4.70 -7.05 -17.35
N TYR A 202 -5.16 -6.08 -16.56
CA TYR A 202 -6.32 -5.23 -16.82
C TYR A 202 -7.61 -6.04 -17.07
N SER A 203 -7.72 -7.22 -16.47
CA SER A 203 -8.89 -8.09 -16.62
C SER A 203 -10.10 -7.54 -15.86
N ALA A 204 -11.09 -7.06 -16.61
CA ALA A 204 -12.36 -6.64 -16.04
C ALA A 204 -13.11 -7.78 -15.35
N HIS A 205 -12.98 -9.02 -15.84
CA HIS A 205 -13.63 -10.19 -15.25
C HIS A 205 -13.09 -10.50 -13.86
N LEU A 206 -11.76 -10.52 -13.68
CA LEU A 206 -11.14 -10.75 -12.37
C LEU A 206 -11.53 -9.67 -11.37
N LEU A 207 -11.55 -8.40 -11.81
CA LEU A 207 -11.98 -7.32 -10.95
C LEU A 207 -13.47 -7.42 -10.57
N VAL A 208 -14.34 -7.85 -11.50
CA VAL A 208 -15.76 -8.12 -11.21
C VAL A 208 -15.91 -9.28 -10.23
N ASP A 209 -15.16 -10.36 -10.39
CA ASP A 209 -15.16 -11.51 -9.49
C ASP A 209 -14.79 -11.10 -8.06
N TRP A 210 -13.77 -10.24 -7.90
CA TRP A 210 -13.44 -9.65 -6.61
C TRP A 210 -14.54 -8.74 -6.08
N ILE A 211 -15.16 -7.90 -6.91
CA ILE A 211 -16.26 -7.01 -6.50
C ILE A 211 -17.46 -7.79 -5.96
N VAL A 212 -17.80 -8.94 -6.56
CA VAL A 212 -18.94 -9.76 -6.13
C VAL A 212 -18.61 -10.74 -4.99
N SER A 213 -17.32 -11.03 -4.77
CA SER A 213 -16.88 -11.92 -3.71
C SER A 213 -17.02 -11.27 -2.33
N PRO A 214 -17.73 -11.91 -1.37
CA PRO A 214 -17.83 -11.41 0.00
C PRO A 214 -16.52 -11.59 0.79
N GLU A 215 -15.60 -12.40 0.29
CA GLU A 215 -14.31 -12.67 0.94
C GLU A 215 -13.31 -11.52 0.74
N THR A 216 -13.56 -10.65 -0.24
CA THR A 216 -12.70 -9.51 -0.53
C THR A 216 -13.37 -8.20 -0.17
N ASN A 217 -12.59 -7.24 0.30
CA ASN A 217 -13.05 -5.86 0.51
C ASN A 217 -12.95 -5.01 -0.77
N CYS A 218 -12.97 -5.63 -1.94
CA CYS A 218 -12.77 -4.97 -3.24
C CYS A 218 -13.87 -3.95 -3.54
N LEU A 219 -15.13 -4.29 -3.32
CA LEU A 219 -16.25 -3.36 -3.52
C LEU A 219 -16.08 -2.09 -2.66
N THR A 220 -15.75 -2.25 -1.38
CA THR A 220 -15.50 -1.14 -0.46
C THR A 220 -14.34 -0.28 -0.93
N TYR A 221 -13.24 -0.91 -1.33
CA TYR A 221 -12.06 -0.24 -1.86
C TYR A 221 -12.38 0.57 -3.11
N LEU A 222 -13.02 -0.06 -4.09
CA LEU A 222 -13.35 0.58 -5.37
C LEU A 222 -14.31 1.75 -5.17
N VAL A 223 -15.31 1.62 -4.30
CA VAL A 223 -16.21 2.73 -3.95
C VAL A 223 -15.46 3.90 -3.33
N ARG A 224 -14.53 3.64 -2.39
CA ARG A 224 -13.72 4.69 -1.78
C ARG A 224 -12.77 5.33 -2.78
N TYR A 225 -12.08 4.53 -3.60
CA TYR A 225 -11.19 4.99 -4.65
C TYR A 225 -11.92 5.90 -5.65
N LEU A 226 -13.09 5.47 -6.15
CA LEU A 226 -13.87 6.23 -7.13
C LEU A 226 -14.40 7.57 -6.59
N ARG A 227 -14.55 7.73 -5.27
CA ARG A 227 -14.93 9.02 -4.67
C ARG A 227 -13.87 10.09 -4.90
N ARG A 228 -12.60 9.73 -5.09
CA ARG A 228 -11.52 10.68 -5.37
C ARG A 228 -11.75 11.47 -6.66
N PHE A 229 -12.40 10.87 -7.65
CA PHE A 229 -12.74 11.54 -8.90
C PHE A 229 -13.82 12.63 -8.75
N ARG A 230 -14.42 12.76 -7.56
CA ARG A 230 -15.39 13.82 -7.25
C ARG A 230 -14.74 15.06 -6.66
N ASP A 231 -13.50 14.97 -6.20
CA ASP A 231 -12.74 16.07 -5.61
C ASP A 231 -11.79 16.67 -6.66
N PRO A 232 -12.02 17.92 -7.12
CA PRO A 232 -11.21 18.56 -8.15
C PRO A 232 -9.72 18.67 -7.79
N ASP A 233 -9.38 18.81 -6.51
CA ASP A 233 -7.99 19.00 -6.09
C ASP A 233 -7.22 17.68 -6.09
N ARG A 234 -7.90 16.57 -5.78
CA ARG A 234 -7.35 15.21 -5.88
C ARG A 234 -7.27 14.73 -7.33
N CYS A 235 -8.24 15.11 -8.17
CA CYS A 235 -8.19 14.85 -9.62
C CYS A 235 -6.99 15.50 -10.31
N ARG A 236 -6.51 16.65 -9.84
CA ARG A 236 -5.34 17.33 -10.44
C ARG A 236 -4.03 16.57 -10.27
N SER A 237 -3.90 15.74 -9.23
CA SER A 237 -2.73 14.84 -9.04
C SER A 237 -2.61 13.78 -10.15
N ILE A 238 -3.69 13.54 -10.89
CA ILE A 238 -3.76 12.57 -11.98
C ILE A 238 -3.20 13.17 -13.29
N ALA A 239 -3.21 14.50 -13.42
CA ALA A 239 -2.70 15.20 -14.60
C ALA A 239 -1.16 15.09 -14.66
N PRO A 240 -0.56 14.71 -15.81
CA PRO A 240 0.87 14.93 -15.98
C PRO A 240 1.08 16.42 -15.81
N THR A 241 2.04 16.82 -14.98
CA THR A 241 2.46 18.21 -14.89
C THR A 241 3.22 18.58 -16.17
N GLU A 242 2.53 18.58 -17.31
CA GLU A 242 3.00 19.19 -18.55
C GLU A 242 2.55 20.64 -18.57
N GLN A 243 3.29 21.47 -17.84
CA GLN A 243 3.54 22.83 -18.30
C GLN A 243 5.04 23.07 -18.22
N PRO A 244 5.77 22.97 -19.36
CA PRO A 244 7.03 23.66 -19.45
C PRO A 244 6.72 25.15 -19.25
N ALA A 245 7.33 25.76 -18.23
CA ALA A 245 7.33 27.20 -18.09
C ALA A 245 7.71 27.85 -19.44
N PRO A 246 7.08 28.98 -19.84
CA PRO A 246 7.38 29.61 -21.11
C PRO A 246 8.87 29.97 -21.15
N VAL A 247 9.60 29.32 -22.06
CA VAL A 247 11.02 29.56 -22.31
C VAL A 247 11.14 30.96 -22.90
N SER A 248 11.67 31.89 -22.11
CA SER A 248 12.15 33.18 -22.61
C SER A 248 13.51 32.96 -23.31
N PRO A 249 13.79 33.62 -24.45
CA PRO A 249 14.93 33.27 -25.28
C PRO A 249 16.29 33.68 -24.66
N GLN A 250 17.24 32.78 -24.88
CA GLN A 250 18.68 32.73 -24.61
C GLN A 250 19.50 34.03 -24.81
N PRO A 251 20.76 34.12 -24.31
CA PRO A 251 21.90 33.59 -25.09
C PRO A 251 23.09 32.98 -24.31
N THR A 252 23.53 31.83 -24.84
CA THR A 252 24.91 31.32 -25.00
C THR A 252 25.98 31.56 -23.92
N SER A 253 26.50 30.46 -23.36
CA SER A 253 27.94 30.13 -23.47
C SER A 253 28.22 28.65 -23.17
N ARG A 254 29.07 28.07 -24.02
CA ARG A 254 29.58 26.69 -24.03
C ARG A 254 30.32 26.35 -22.72
N THR A 255 30.21 25.10 -22.25
CA THR A 255 31.36 24.21 -21.99
C THR A 255 30.84 22.77 -21.90
N MET A 256 31.49 21.86 -22.64
CA MET A 256 31.21 20.44 -22.68
C MET A 256 31.45 19.76 -21.33
N GLY A 257 30.65 18.75 -21.02
CA GLY A 257 31.01 17.77 -19.98
C GLY A 257 29.83 17.15 -19.23
N ASN A 258 28.70 16.89 -19.87
CA ASN A 258 27.63 16.12 -19.22
C ASN A 258 27.43 14.80 -19.95
N THR A 259 27.91 13.73 -19.33
CA THR A 259 27.30 12.40 -19.35
C THR A 259 25.79 12.58 -19.23
N SER A 260 25.10 12.52 -20.36
CA SER A 260 23.65 12.41 -20.39
C SER A 260 23.27 11.10 -19.73
N LEU A 261 22.75 11.18 -18.50
CA LEU A 261 21.96 10.10 -17.92
C LEU A 261 20.92 9.66 -18.95
N PRO A 262 20.65 8.34 -19.07
CA PRO A 262 19.59 7.88 -19.94
C PRO A 262 18.28 8.54 -19.49
N THR A 263 17.64 9.16 -20.47
CA THR A 263 16.34 9.81 -20.41
C THR A 263 15.42 9.03 -19.47
N GLU A 264 15.01 9.66 -18.37
CA GLU A 264 14.02 9.16 -17.43
C GLU A 264 12.80 8.66 -18.22
N THR A 265 12.61 7.33 -18.28
CA THR A 265 11.31 6.75 -18.60
C THR A 265 10.38 7.12 -17.45
N ILE A 266 9.81 8.32 -17.52
CA ILE A 266 8.65 8.72 -16.74
C ILE A 266 7.59 7.68 -17.10
N SER A 267 7.31 6.75 -16.19
CA SER A 267 6.19 5.83 -16.33
C SER A 267 4.95 6.71 -16.46
N HIS A 268 4.40 6.81 -17.67
CA HIS A 268 3.16 7.53 -17.88
C HIS A 268 2.04 6.75 -17.19
N TRP A 269 1.18 7.45 -16.46
CA TRP A 269 -0.04 6.92 -15.86
C TRP A 269 -0.87 6.17 -16.94
N PRO A 270 -1.18 4.86 -16.78
CA PRO A 270 -1.78 4.02 -17.85
C PRO A 270 -3.29 4.30 -18.02
N ARG A 271 -3.59 5.51 -18.52
CA ARG A 271 -4.96 6.04 -18.59
C ARG A 271 -5.85 5.24 -19.51
N ALA A 272 -5.36 4.86 -20.69
CA ALA A 272 -6.17 4.22 -21.71
C ALA A 272 -6.62 2.83 -21.23
N GLU A 273 -5.66 2.04 -20.75
CA GLU A 273 -5.89 0.69 -20.23
C GLU A 273 -6.83 0.70 -19.02
N LEU A 274 -6.67 1.66 -18.11
CA LEU A 274 -7.57 1.82 -16.97
C LEU A 274 -8.98 2.26 -17.39
N LYS A 275 -9.12 3.16 -18.37
CA LYS A 275 -10.42 3.55 -18.91
C LYS A 275 -11.13 2.35 -19.54
N ASP A 276 -10.42 1.61 -20.39
CA ASP A 276 -10.98 0.45 -21.09
C ASP A 276 -11.41 -0.65 -20.11
N MET A 277 -10.58 -0.92 -19.09
CA MET A 277 -10.92 -1.86 -18.01
C MET A 277 -12.15 -1.40 -17.24
N LEU A 278 -12.18 -0.15 -16.76
CA LEU A 278 -13.30 0.39 -15.98
C LEU A 278 -14.60 0.43 -16.79
N GLN A 279 -14.53 0.79 -18.07
CA GLN A 279 -15.67 0.74 -18.98
C GLN A 279 -16.19 -0.70 -19.14
N SER A 280 -15.29 -1.66 -19.27
CA SER A 280 -15.63 -3.09 -19.35
C SER A 280 -16.24 -3.61 -18.04
N VAL A 281 -15.75 -3.18 -16.89
CA VAL A 281 -16.32 -3.50 -15.56
C VAL A 281 -17.74 -2.95 -15.45
N ALA A 282 -17.96 -1.69 -15.82
CA ALA A 282 -19.30 -1.09 -15.79
C ALA A 282 -20.28 -1.84 -16.70
N HIS A 283 -19.82 -2.24 -17.90
CA HIS A 283 -20.61 -3.06 -18.81
C HIS A 283 -20.93 -4.45 -18.22
N CYS A 284 -19.94 -5.14 -17.66
CA CYS A 284 -20.12 -6.44 -17.04
C CYS A 284 -21.13 -6.38 -15.87
N LEU A 285 -20.98 -5.40 -14.98
CA LEU A 285 -21.91 -5.21 -13.86
C LEU A 285 -23.34 -4.90 -14.33
N HIS A 286 -23.48 -4.09 -15.39
CA HIS A 286 -24.79 -3.82 -15.98
C HIS A 286 -25.44 -5.09 -16.53
N THR A 287 -24.68 -5.88 -17.27
CA THR A 287 -25.13 -7.16 -17.84
C THR A 287 -25.47 -8.17 -16.74
N LEU A 288 -24.63 -8.32 -15.71
CA LEU A 288 -24.94 -9.21 -14.60
C LEU A 288 -26.20 -8.76 -13.85
N ASN A 289 -26.39 -7.46 -13.66
CA ASN A 289 -27.59 -6.91 -13.02
C ASN A 289 -28.86 -7.18 -13.84
N SER A 290 -28.82 -7.03 -15.16
CA SER A 290 -29.98 -7.31 -16.01
C SER A 290 -30.41 -8.78 -15.97
N HIS A 291 -29.47 -9.68 -15.66
CA HIS A 291 -29.73 -11.11 -15.50
C HIS A 291 -29.98 -11.55 -14.04
N GLY A 292 -29.93 -10.63 -13.07
CA GLY A 292 -30.12 -10.96 -11.65
C GLY A 292 -28.95 -11.72 -11.00
N ASN A 293 -27.75 -11.66 -11.61
CA ASN A 293 -26.57 -12.44 -11.20
C ASN A 293 -25.59 -11.66 -10.31
N VAL A 294 -26.04 -10.58 -9.65
CA VAL A 294 -25.21 -9.77 -8.73
C VAL A 294 -25.84 -9.80 -7.34
N PRO A 295 -25.06 -10.05 -6.27
CA PRO A 295 -25.60 -10.14 -4.90
C PRO A 295 -25.95 -8.78 -4.28
N PHE A 296 -25.80 -7.68 -5.00
CA PHE A 296 -26.09 -6.32 -4.57
C PHE A 296 -26.59 -5.47 -5.75
N ASN A 297 -27.08 -4.25 -5.48
CA ASN A 297 -27.45 -3.31 -6.54
C ASN A 297 -26.21 -2.57 -7.07
N PRO A 298 -25.72 -2.82 -8.31
CA PRO A 298 -24.49 -2.23 -8.80
C PRO A 298 -24.67 -0.84 -9.43
N LEU A 299 -25.91 -0.34 -9.56
CA LEU A 299 -26.17 0.93 -10.22
C LEU A 299 -25.41 2.12 -9.62
N PRO A 300 -25.27 2.28 -8.28
CA PRO A 300 -24.47 3.37 -7.70
C PRO A 300 -22.98 3.27 -8.05
N LEU A 301 -22.45 2.04 -8.13
CA LEU A 301 -21.06 1.78 -8.50
C LEU A 301 -20.85 2.12 -9.98
N ILE A 302 -21.71 1.64 -10.88
CA ILE A 302 -21.68 1.94 -12.31
C ILE A 302 -21.71 3.46 -12.55
N ARG A 303 -22.57 4.21 -11.85
CA ARG A 303 -22.60 5.68 -11.94
C ARG A 303 -21.28 6.31 -11.51
N SER A 304 -20.66 5.80 -10.44
CA SER A 304 -19.37 6.31 -9.96
C SER A 304 -18.22 5.99 -10.91
N ILE A 305 -18.25 4.82 -11.56
CA ILE A 305 -17.31 4.46 -12.63
C ILE A 305 -17.49 5.41 -13.83
N ASN A 306 -18.72 5.60 -14.30
CA ASN A 306 -19.00 6.50 -15.43
C ASN A 306 -18.57 7.94 -15.15
N HIS A 307 -18.71 8.40 -13.90
CA HIS A 307 -18.18 9.70 -13.48
C HIS A 307 -16.64 9.72 -13.50
N ALA A 308 -15.97 8.68 -13.00
CA ALA A 308 -14.51 8.62 -13.08
C ALA A 308 -14.02 8.63 -14.53
N LEU A 309 -14.68 7.89 -15.43
CA LEU A 309 -14.36 7.82 -16.85
C LEU A 309 -14.47 9.17 -17.58
N SER A 310 -15.32 10.09 -17.12
CA SER A 310 -15.45 11.43 -17.72
C SER A 310 -14.36 12.41 -17.26
N VAL A 311 -13.62 12.06 -16.20
CA VAL A 311 -12.61 12.92 -15.57
C VAL A 311 -11.18 12.43 -15.82
N ILE A 312 -10.98 11.11 -15.98
CA ILE A 312 -9.72 10.51 -16.47
C ILE A 312 -9.50 10.93 -17.93
#